data_AF-A0A2V8PNT7-F1
#
_entry.id   AF-A0A2V8PNT7-F1
#
_cell.length_a   1.000
_cell.length_b   1.000
_cell.length_c   1.000
_cell.angle_alpha   90.00
_cell.angle_beta   90.00
_cell.angle_gamma   90.00
#
_symmetry.space_group_name_H-M   'P 1'
#
loop_
_entity.id
_entity.type
_entity.pdbx_description
1 polymer ?
#
loop_
_entity_poly.entity_id
_entity_poly.type
_entity_poly.pdbx_seq_one_letter_code
_entity_poly.pdbx_strand_id
1 'polypeptide(L)'
;MFAIFSNNHHHDGHVAVTVPAAIGIQEMLIAKSPKKFYRPPYVGVRGWVGIELDQVSDKELALHIKEAWRLIAPKKLQNSVQ
;
A
#
# COMPACT_ATOMS: atom_id res chain seq x y z
N MET A 1 5.80 -3.18 -10.75
CA MET A 1 5.06 -2.02 -10.24
C MET A 1 4.93 -2.17 -8.73
N PHE A 2 5.31 -1.15 -7.95
CA PHE A 2 5.28 -1.18 -6.48
C PHE A 2 4.24 -0.23 -5.86
N ALA A 3 3.59 0.62 -6.66
CA ALA A 3 2.53 1.51 -6.21
C ALA A 3 1.57 1.80 -7.37
N ILE A 4 0.29 1.95 -7.06
CA ILE A 4 -0.76 2.40 -7.99
C ILE A 4 -1.55 3.51 -7.29
N PHE A 5 -1.76 4.63 -7.97
CA PHE A 5 -2.75 5.62 -7.54
C PHE A 5 -4.16 5.16 -7.95
N SER A 6 -5.07 5.13 -6.98
CA SER A 6 -6.48 4.79 -7.15
C SER A 6 -7.31 6.01 -6.80
N ASN A 7 -8.10 6.52 -7.76
CA ASN A 7 -9.02 7.62 -7.53
C ASN A 7 -10.42 7.18 -7.93
N ASN A 8 -11.23 6.90 -6.91
CA ASN A 8 -12.60 6.43 -7.00
C ASN A 8 -12.72 5.29 -8.04
N HIS A 9 -11.80 4.34 -7.97
CA HIS A 9 -11.64 3.33 -9.00
C HIS A 9 -12.82 2.38 -8.94
N HIS A 10 -13.54 2.22 -10.05
CA HIS A 10 -14.82 1.49 -10.07
C HIS A 10 -15.90 2.05 -9.13
N HIS A 11 -15.86 3.35 -8.82
CA HIS A 11 -16.79 3.98 -7.88
C HIS A 11 -16.70 3.39 -6.46
N ASP A 12 -15.52 2.91 -6.07
CA ASP A 12 -15.25 2.33 -4.75
C ASP A 12 -15.18 3.36 -3.61
N GLY A 13 -15.19 4.65 -3.94
CA GLY A 13 -15.17 5.76 -2.97
C GLY A 13 -13.79 6.09 -2.41
N HIS A 14 -12.72 5.43 -2.87
CA HIS A 14 -11.38 5.58 -2.31
C HIS A 14 -10.52 6.57 -3.10
N VAL A 15 -9.78 7.43 -2.41
CA VAL A 15 -8.69 8.22 -3.02
C VAL A 15 -7.40 7.79 -2.34
N ALA A 16 -6.72 6.83 -2.94
CA ALA A 16 -5.76 5.99 -2.25
C ALA A 16 -4.52 5.70 -3.10
N VAL A 17 -3.47 5.23 -2.42
CA VAL A 17 -2.36 4.50 -3.06
C VAL A 17 -2.47 3.04 -2.65
N THR A 18 -2.39 2.13 -3.61
CA THR A 18 -2.31 0.69 -3.33
C THR A 18 -0.88 0.20 -3.50
N VAL A 19 -0.41 -0.62 -2.55
CA VAL A 19 0.95 -1.16 -2.53
C VAL A 19 0.97 -2.64 -2.13
N PRO A 20 1.91 -3.46 -2.63
CA PRO A 20 2.14 -4.80 -2.08
C PRO A 20 2.58 -4.70 -0.61
N ALA A 21 2.04 -5.58 0.23
CA ALA A 21 2.43 -5.73 1.61
C ALA A 21 3.05 -7.12 1.84
N ALA A 22 3.92 -7.25 2.84
CA ALA A 22 4.42 -8.56 3.25
C ALA A 22 3.29 -9.40 3.86
N ILE A 23 3.49 -10.73 3.88
CA ILE A 23 2.51 -11.68 4.43
C ILE A 23 2.10 -11.26 5.85
N GLY A 24 0.78 -11.15 6.09
CA GLY A 24 0.19 -10.76 7.37
C GLY A 24 0.19 -9.26 7.68
N ILE A 25 0.94 -8.44 6.93
CA ILE A 25 0.98 -6.98 7.15
C ILE A 25 -0.33 -6.32 6.71
N GLN A 26 -0.93 -6.79 5.62
CA GLN A 26 -2.22 -6.28 5.14
C GLN A 26 -3.30 -6.41 6.22
N GLU A 27 -3.47 -7.61 6.78
CA GLU A 27 -4.45 -7.90 7.83
C GLU A 27 -4.17 -7.08 9.09
N MET A 28 -2.90 -6.99 9.50
CA MET A 28 -2.49 -6.23 10.67
C MET A 28 -2.81 -4.73 10.53
N LEU A 29 -2.50 -4.13 9.39
CA LEU A 29 -2.76 -2.71 9.15
C LEU A 29 -4.25 -2.40 9.15
N ILE A 30 -5.05 -3.21 8.44
CA ILE A 30 -6.51 -3.07 8.40
C ILE A 30 -7.10 -3.21 9.80
N ALA A 31 -6.66 -4.21 10.58
CA ALA A 31 -7.14 -4.41 11.95
C ALA A 31 -6.78 -3.23 12.88
N LYS A 32 -5.57 -2.68 12.73
CA LYS A 32 -5.07 -1.58 13.57
C LYS A 32 -5.72 -0.24 13.24
N SER A 33 -6.01 0.03 11.96
CA SER A 33 -6.50 1.33 11.50
C SER A 33 -7.38 1.19 10.26
N PRO A 34 -8.61 0.66 10.40
CA PRO A 34 -9.49 0.34 9.27
C PRO A 34 -10.00 1.58 8.51
N LYS A 35 -9.86 2.78 9.08
CA LYS A 35 -10.12 4.05 8.37
C LYS A 35 -8.99 4.42 7.40
N LYS A 36 -7.75 3.99 7.67
CA LYS A 36 -6.56 4.32 6.85
C LYS A 36 -6.27 3.24 5.82
N PHE A 37 -6.55 1.98 6.16
CA PHE A 37 -6.13 0.83 5.40
C PHE A 37 -7.32 -0.06 5.08
N TYR A 38 -7.36 -0.54 3.83
CA TYR A 38 -8.41 -1.42 3.36
C TYR A 38 -7.85 -2.49 2.41
N ARG A 39 -8.67 -3.50 2.11
CA ARG A 39 -8.36 -4.53 1.11
C ARG A 39 -8.90 -4.06 -0.25
N PRO A 40 -8.05 -3.61 -1.19
CA PRO A 40 -8.50 -3.11 -2.48
C PRO A 40 -9.05 -4.23 -3.38
N PRO A 41 -9.99 -3.92 -4.29
CA PRO A 41 -10.47 -4.89 -5.27
C PRO A 41 -9.32 -5.49 -6.11
N TYR A 42 -9.46 -6.77 -6.50
CA TYR A 42 -8.55 -7.54 -7.35
C TYR A 42 -7.13 -7.78 -6.84
N VAL A 43 -6.40 -6.74 -6.46
CA VAL A 43 -5.02 -6.85 -5.96
C VAL A 43 -4.97 -7.12 -4.46
N GLY A 44 -6.05 -6.82 -3.73
CA GLY A 44 -6.15 -7.09 -2.30
C GLY A 44 -6.09 -8.57 -1.95
N VAL A 45 -6.61 -9.46 -2.80
CA VAL A 45 -6.48 -10.92 -2.61
C VAL A 45 -5.06 -11.43 -2.89
N ARG A 46 -4.22 -10.61 -3.52
CA ARG A 46 -2.79 -10.88 -3.79
C ARG A 46 -1.88 -10.21 -2.76
N GLY A 47 -2.43 -9.77 -1.62
CA GLY A 47 -1.66 -9.18 -0.52
C GLY A 47 -1.33 -7.69 -0.70
N TRP A 48 -2.01 -6.98 -1.60
CA TRP A 48 -1.87 -5.52 -1.70
C TRP A 48 -2.78 -4.81 -0.70
N VAL A 49 -2.32 -3.74 -0.08
CA VAL A 49 -3.11 -2.90 0.82
C VAL A 49 -3.37 -1.55 0.16
N GLY A 50 -4.59 -1.03 0.34
CA GLY A 50 -4.95 0.34 -0.05
C GLY A 50 -4.75 1.27 1.14
N ILE A 51 -4.20 2.46 0.87
CA ILE A 51 -3.86 3.49 1.86
C ILE A 51 -4.59 4.77 1.49
N GLU A 52 -5.50 5.21 2.34
CA GLU A 52 -6.33 6.40 2.12
C GLU A 52 -5.52 7.69 2.27
N LEU A 53 -5.49 8.51 1.22
CA LEU A 53 -4.62 9.69 1.15
C LEU A 53 -5.06 10.82 2.10
N ASP A 54 -6.34 10.90 2.44
CA ASP A 54 -6.87 11.86 3.40
C ASP A 54 -6.65 11.45 4.86
N GLN A 55 -6.28 10.18 5.11
CA GLN A 55 -6.08 9.63 6.45
C GLN A 55 -4.61 9.35 6.81
N VAL A 56 -3.71 9.35 5.83
CA VAL A 56 -2.27 9.06 6.00
C VAL A 56 -1.43 10.33 5.88
N SER A 57 -0.37 10.43 6.69
CA SER A 57 0.62 11.50 6.49
C SER A 57 1.59 11.16 5.35
N ASP A 58 2.14 12.17 4.67
CA ASP A 58 3.15 11.98 3.62
C ASP A 58 4.35 11.13 4.09
N LYS A 59 4.77 11.32 5.35
CA LYS A 59 5.87 10.56 5.96
C LYS A 59 5.54 9.08 6.11
N GLU A 60 4.33 8.76 6.56
CA GLU A 60 3.84 7.39 6.72
C GLU A 60 3.62 6.74 5.34
N LEU A 61 3.05 7.48 4.38
CA LEU A 61 2.87 7.00 3.01
C LEU A 61 4.21 6.69 2.33
N ALA A 62 5.21 7.57 2.47
CA ALA A 62 6.55 7.34 1.95
C ALA A 62 7.19 6.08 2.53
N LEU A 63 6.96 5.77 3.81
CA LEU A 63 7.44 4.53 4.43
C LEU A 63 6.81 3.30 3.76
N HIS A 64 5.49 3.29 3.58
CA HIS A 64 4.80 2.17 2.94
C HIS A 64 5.24 1.96 1.49
N ILE A 65 5.42 3.04 0.71
CA ILE A 65 5.91 2.96 -0.67
C ILE A 65 7.34 2.41 -0.72
N LYS A 66 8.22 2.82 0.20
CA LYS A 66 9.59 2.29 0.28
C LYS A 66 9.61 0.80 0.60
N GLU A 67 8.81 0.36 1.56
CA GLU A 67 8.72 -1.07 1.91
C GLU A 67 8.16 -1.89 0.75
N ALA A 68 7.12 -1.39 0.08
CA ALA A 68 6.56 -2.00 -1.11
C ALA A 68 7.58 -2.13 -2.25
N TRP A 69 8.41 -1.11 -2.45
CA TRP A 69 9.51 -1.17 -3.40
C TRP A 69 10.56 -2.22 -2.99
N ARG A 70 10.98 -2.26 -1.72
CA ARG A 70 11.96 -3.24 -1.21
C ARG A 70 11.49 -4.68 -1.42
N LEU A 71 10.19 -4.93 -1.25
CA LEU A 71 9.59 -6.26 -1.45
C LEU A 71 9.72 -6.78 -2.88
N ILE A 72 9.67 -5.89 -3.89
CA ILE A 72 9.68 -6.31 -5.30
C ILE A 72 10.99 -6.00 -6.03
N ALA A 73 11.83 -5.14 -5.46
CA ALA A 73 13.07 -4.71 -6.10
C ALA A 73 14.07 -5.89 -6.19
N PRO A 74 14.81 -6.02 -7.31
CA PRO A 74 15.91 -6.96 -7.41
C PRO A 74 16.93 -6.72 -6.28
N LYS A 75 17.54 -7.80 -5.74
CA LYS A 75 18.49 -7.74 -4.61
C LYS A 75 19.59 -6.68 -4.77
N LYS A 76 20.09 -6.49 -6.00
CA LYS A 76 21.13 -5.49 -6.30
C LYS A 76 20.69 -4.04 -6.06
N LEU A 77 19.39 -3.77 -6.12
CA LEU A 77 18.84 -2.44 -5.99
C LEU A 77 18.31 -2.14 -4.59
N GLN A 78 17.99 -3.13 -3.75
CA GLN A 78 17.29 -2.91 -2.47
C GLN A 78 17.95 -1.89 -1.52
N ASN A 79 19.26 -1.66 -1.63
CA ASN A 79 20.00 -0.69 -0.82
C ASN A 79 20.14 0.71 -1.46
N SER A 80 19.57 0.94 -2.65
CA SER A 80 19.70 2.20 -3.40
C SER A 80 18.68 3.26 -2.99
N VAL A 81 17.75 2.95 -2.10
CA VAL A 81 16.71 3.88 -1.62
C VAL A 81 16.78 3.96 -0.09
N GLN A 82 17.14 5.15 0.39
CA GLN A 82 17.26 5.50 1.81
C GLN A 82 15.92 6.00 2.35
#